data_AF-A0A1B3PWK8-F1
#
_entry.id   AF-A0A1B3PWK8-F1
#
_cell.length_a   1.000
_cell.length_b   1.000
_cell.length_c   1.000
_cell.angle_alpha   90.00
_cell.angle_beta   90.00
_cell.angle_gamma   90.00
#
_symmetry.space_group_name_H-M   'P 1'
#
loop_
_entity.id
_entity.type
_entity.pdbx_description
1 polymer ?
#
loop_
_entity_poly.entity_id
_entity_poly.type
_entity_poly.pdbx_seq_one_letter_code
_entity_poly.pdbx_strand_id
1 'polypeptide(L)'
;MNVSDDVDAYYGLDEETVIYEYDESGKKFPLFISGELIVTELKKDKNTPMRNRYSVIKQREMTNLEINKIYSYFVNPVNWR
;
A
#
# COMPACT_ATOMS: atom_id res chain seq x y z
N MET A 1 -0.90 0.51 7.16
CA MET A 1 -1.85 0.69 8.28
C MET A 1 -3.23 0.43 7.70
N ASN A 2 -4.08 -0.35 8.38
CA ASN A 2 -5.42 -0.61 7.86
C ASN A 2 -6.32 0.58 8.19
N VAL A 3 -7.03 1.07 7.19
CA VAL A 3 -8.00 2.17 7.34
C VAL A 3 -9.35 1.61 7.81
N SER A 4 -9.69 0.40 7.34
CA SER A 4 -10.84 -0.40 7.75
C SER A 4 -10.54 -1.90 7.55
N ASP A 5 -11.51 -2.77 7.86
CA ASP A 5 -11.39 -4.23 7.68
C ASP A 5 -11.20 -4.67 6.21
N ASP A 6 -11.60 -3.82 5.27
CA ASP A 6 -11.57 -4.05 3.83
C ASP A 6 -10.70 -3.04 3.06
N VAL A 7 -10.07 -2.09 3.74
CA VAL A 7 -9.20 -1.07 3.13
C VAL A 7 -7.83 -1.04 3.78
N ASP A 8 -6.82 -1.35 2.97
CA ASP A 8 -5.42 -1.26 3.34
C ASP A 8 -4.80 0.03 2.79
N ALA A 9 -3.92 0.68 3.55
CA ALA A 9 -3.11 1.80 3.07
C ALA A 9 -1.64 1.41 2.87
N TYR A 10 -1.14 1.69 1.67
CA TYR A 10 0.23 1.51 1.22
C TYR A 10 0.93 2.87 1.14
N TYR A 11 2.12 2.96 1.71
CA TYR A 11 2.89 4.21 1.79
C TYR A 11 4.18 4.07 0.97
N GLY A 12 4.24 4.74 -0.18
CA GLY A 12 5.45 4.84 -1.00
C GLY A 12 6.36 5.94 -0.47
N LEU A 13 7.55 5.60 0.01
CA LEU A 13 8.47 6.57 0.63
C LEU A 13 9.57 7.05 -0.32
N ASP A 14 9.85 6.27 -1.35
CA ASP A 14 11.00 6.43 -2.24
C ASP A 14 10.50 6.38 -3.70
N GLU A 15 11.37 6.02 -4.64
CA GLU A 15 11.07 5.96 -6.06
C GLU A 15 9.81 5.18 -6.48
N GLU A 16 9.32 5.54 -7.67
CA GLU A 16 8.17 4.91 -8.30
C GLU A 16 8.37 3.40 -8.45
N THR A 17 7.50 2.62 -7.79
CA THR A 17 7.63 1.17 -7.71
C THR A 17 6.33 0.49 -8.07
N VAL A 18 6.41 -0.51 -8.95
CA VAL A 18 5.27 -1.37 -9.27
C VAL A 18 5.03 -2.36 -8.13
N ILE A 19 3.85 -2.31 -7.54
CA ILE A 19 3.40 -3.29 -6.57
C ILE A 19 2.78 -4.47 -7.29
N TYR A 20 3.19 -5.67 -6.93
CA TYR A 20 2.74 -6.92 -7.54
C TYR A 20 1.99 -7.78 -6.54
N GLU A 21 1.15 -8.65 -7.07
CA GLU A 21 0.50 -9.74 -6.33
C GLU A 21 0.57 -11.03 -7.17
N TYR A 22 0.27 -12.17 -6.55
CA TYR A 22 0.25 -13.48 -7.20
C TYR A 22 -1.15 -14.04 -7.25
N ASP A 23 -1.57 -14.57 -8.41
CA ASP A 23 -2.87 -15.21 -8.53
C ASP A 23 -2.89 -16.60 -7.86
N GLU A 24 -4.05 -17.26 -7.89
CA GLU A 24 -4.24 -18.58 -7.29
C GLU A 24 -3.34 -19.67 -7.90
N SER A 25 -2.79 -19.42 -9.09
CA SER A 25 -1.83 -20.32 -9.75
C SER A 25 -0.37 -19.92 -9.51
N GLY A 26 -0.11 -18.91 -8.66
CA GLY A 26 1.22 -18.39 -8.38
C GLY A 26 1.78 -17.50 -9.49
N LYS A 27 0.96 -17.04 -10.45
CA LYS A 27 1.43 -16.16 -11.51
C LYS A 27 1.40 -14.71 -11.05
N LYS A 28 2.57 -14.06 -11.09
CA LYS A 28 2.74 -12.64 -10.76
C LYS A 28 1.94 -11.74 -11.70
N PHE A 29 1.28 -10.71 -11.17
CA PHE A 29 0.61 -9.66 -11.93
C PHE A 29 0.74 -8.29 -11.22
N PRO A 30 0.77 -7.18 -11.98
CA PRO A 30 0.86 -5.85 -11.39
C PRO A 30 -0.47 -5.47 -10.74
N LEU A 31 -0.40 -4.91 -9.54
CA LEU A 31 -1.55 -4.45 -8.78
C LEU A 31 -1.79 -2.96 -9.01
N PHE A 32 -0.77 -2.14 -8.77
CA PHE A 32 -0.76 -0.70 -9.01
C PHE A 32 0.68 -0.17 -8.98
N ILE A 33 0.85 1.11 -9.31
CA ILE A 33 2.13 1.80 -9.21
C ILE A 33 2.08 2.73 -7.99
N SER A 34 3.04 2.56 -7.08
CA SER A 34 3.24 3.43 -5.94
C SER A 34 4.25 4.51 -6.30
N GLY A 35 3.94 5.77 -6.01
CA GLY A 35 4.84 6.91 -6.21
C GLY A 35 5.56 7.34 -4.92
N GLU A 36 6.51 8.27 -5.08
CA GLU A 36 7.24 8.90 -3.99
C GLU A 36 6.33 9.77 -3.13
N LEU A 37 6.37 9.55 -1.81
CA LEU A 37 5.52 10.21 -0.82
C LEU A 37 4.02 10.15 -1.16
N ILE A 38 3.60 9.08 -1.84
CA ILE A 38 2.19 8.80 -2.14
C ILE A 38 1.65 7.74 -1.18
N VAL A 39 0.46 8.01 -0.64
CA VAL A 39 -0.36 6.98 0.00
C VAL A 39 -1.43 6.48 -0.96
N THR A 40 -1.49 5.15 -1.09
CA THR A 40 -2.49 4.45 -1.91
C THR A 40 -3.41 3.64 -0.99
N GLU A 41 -4.72 3.86 -1.11
CA GLU A 41 -5.74 3.07 -0.43
C GLU A 41 -6.28 2.01 -1.38
N LEU A 42 -6.21 0.76 -0.96
CA LEU A 42 -6.66 -0.42 -1.69
C LEU A 42 -7.87 -1.03 -1.00
N LYS A 43 -8.97 -1.19 -1.73
CA LYS A 43 -10.14 -1.92 -1.27
C LYS A 43 -10.06 -3.39 -1.69
N LYS A 44 -10.40 -4.28 -0.76
CA LYS A 44 -10.37 -5.73 -0.93
C LYS A 44 -11.78 -6.33 -0.99
N ASP A 45 -12.10 -7.01 -2.08
CA ASP A 45 -13.29 -7.87 -2.18
C ASP A 45 -12.90 -9.36 -2.11
N LYS A 46 -13.17 -10.00 -0.98
CA LYS A 46 -12.80 -11.40 -0.76
C LYS A 46 -13.60 -12.39 -1.63
N ASN A 47 -14.70 -11.95 -2.24
CA ASN A 47 -15.56 -12.81 -3.04
C ASN A 47 -15.14 -12.89 -4.52
N THR A 48 -14.08 -12.16 -4.92
CA THR A 48 -13.58 -12.18 -6.30
C THR A 48 -12.25 -12.94 -6.41
N PRO A 49 -11.92 -13.43 -7.63
CA PRO A 49 -10.61 -13.99 -7.94
C PRO A 49 -9.50 -12.98 -7.66
N MET A 50 -8.29 -13.45 -7.35
CA MET A 50 -7.19 -12.61 -6.87
C MET A 50 -6.86 -11.43 -7.79
N ARG A 51 -6.92 -11.67 -9.11
CA ARG A 51 -6.70 -10.63 -10.14
C ARG A 51 -7.68 -9.45 -10.07
N ASN A 52 -8.85 -9.68 -9.49
CA ASN A 52 -9.93 -8.70 -9.33
C ASN A 52 -10.22 -8.38 -7.85
N ARG A 53 -9.41 -8.92 -6.92
CA ARG A 53 -9.64 -8.82 -5.48
C ARG A 53 -9.36 -7.44 -4.94
N TYR A 54 -8.43 -6.74 -5.55
CA TYR A 54 -7.96 -5.46 -5.09
C TYR A 54 -8.27 -4.37 -6.10
N SER A 55 -8.70 -3.22 -5.59
CA SER A 55 -8.98 -2.04 -6.40
C SER A 55 -8.40 -0.81 -5.73
N VAL A 56 -7.67 0.01 -6.50
CA VAL A 56 -7.20 1.31 -6.03
C VAL A 56 -8.40 2.23 -5.93
N ILE A 57 -8.71 2.67 -4.71
CA ILE A 57 -9.83 3.59 -4.46
C ILE A 57 -9.35 5.03 -4.28
N LYS A 58 -8.08 5.24 -3.89
CA LYS A 58 -7.51 6.57 -3.71
C LYS A 58 -5.99 6.54 -3.81
N GLN A 59 -5.44 7.56 -4.46
CA GLN A 59 -4.01 7.90 -4.40
C GLN A 59 -3.88 9.39 -4.12
N ARG A 60 -3.00 9.75 -3.18
CA ARG A 60 -2.73 11.15 -2.85
C ARG A 60 -1.35 11.30 -2.25
N GLU A 61 -0.84 12.52 -2.26
CA GLU A 61 0.33 12.90 -1.48
C GLU A 61 0.10 12.67 0.02
N MET A 62 1.14 12.22 0.69
CA MET A 62 1.18 12.13 2.15
C MET A 62 1.23 13.53 2.76
N THR A 63 0.58 13.68 3.91
CA THR A 63 0.75 14.87 4.73
C THR A 63 2.08 14.81 5.49
N ASN A 64 2.63 15.97 5.86
CA ASN A 64 3.83 16.04 6.71
C ASN A 64 3.67 15.26 8.03
N LEU A 65 2.45 15.21 8.57
CA LEU A 65 2.16 14.44 9.78
C LEU A 65 2.32 12.92 9.53
N GLU A 66 1.84 12.43 8.40
CA GLU A 66 2.00 11.02 8.00
C GLU A 66 3.45 10.66 7.76
N ILE A 67 4.18 11.53 7.03
CA ILE A 67 5.62 11.36 6.78
C ILE A 67 6.37 11.26 8.12
N ASN A 68 6.19 12.25 9.00
CA ASN A 68 6.86 12.26 10.30
C ASN A 68 6.53 11.02 11.15
N LYS A 69 5.26 10.58 11.13
CA LYS A 69 4.85 9.35 11.83
C LYS A 69 5.57 8.14 11.24
N ILE A 70 5.62 8.00 9.92
CA ILE A 70 6.24 6.83 9.30
C ILE A 70 7.74 6.77 9.60
N TYR A 71 8.44 7.88 9.43
CA TYR A 71 9.87 7.94 9.73
C TYR A 71 10.16 7.66 11.21
N SER A 72 9.32 8.16 12.11
CA SER A 72 9.49 7.94 13.54
C SER A 72 9.23 6.49 13.95
N TYR A 73 8.18 5.85 13.45
CA TYR A 73 7.77 4.53 13.94
C TYR A 73 8.28 3.34 13.11
N PHE A 74 8.48 3.52 11.80
CA PHE A 74 8.71 2.41 10.87
C PHE A 74 10.02 2.49 10.10
N VAL A 75 10.68 3.66 10.04
CA VAL A 75 11.98 3.80 9.35
C VAL A 75 13.13 3.87 10.33
N ASN A 76 12.98 4.60 11.44
CA ASN A 76 14.06 4.76 12.42
C ASN A 76 14.23 3.50 13.28
N PRO A 77 15.35 2.76 13.15
CA PRO A 77 15.56 1.50 13.88
C PRO A 77 15.59 1.65 15.39
N VAL A 78 15.95 2.85 15.88
CA VAL A 78 15.97 3.16 17.33
C VAL A 78 14.57 3.01 17.95
N ASN A 79 13.53 3.16 17.14
CA ASN A 79 12.14 3.07 17.57
C ASN A 79 11.50 1.70 17.29
N TRP A 80 12.24 0.76 16.68
CA TRP A 80 11.78 -0.62 16.47
C TRP A 80 12.02 -1.40 17.76
N ARG A 81 11.06 -1.33 18.68
CA ARG A 81 11.07 -2.11 19.93
C ARG A 81 10.43 -3.47 19.73
#